data_AF-A0A839Z773-F1
#
_entry.id   AF-A0A839Z773-F1
#
_cell.length_a   1.000
_cell.length_b   1.000
_cell.length_c   1.000
_cell.angle_alpha   90.00
_cell.angle_beta   90.00
_cell.angle_gamma   90.00
#
_symmetry.space_group_name_H-M   'P 1'
#
loop_
_entity.id
_entity.type
_entity.pdbx_description
1 polymer ?
#
loop_
_entity_poly.entity_id
_entity_poly.type
_entity_poly.pdbx_seq_one_letter_code
_entity_poly.pdbx_strand_id
1 'polypeptide(L)'
;MSPPAAPTEPTPPSPAAGEPRRARRWLIALPVGLIILAALGWTGAWFYAASRATGEIDAWMAQEASKGRTWSCTDRQFGGFPFRFELICTAPTVTFAGEGVGKWEASATRAHAVAQVWNPGHIIAEFEAPGRLSDIGTGQDLTANWSLLQVSAVGTRARAERMSLSANDYVLSAGGTSLFAAKHAELHVRHTPNADDGTLDIAAGVKGASGATSGAGAPPLDGDIEATVTQVPEFRAMSPAERLRLWQAAGGRVNLLEARVSAGGGALAATGQIGLDALNRPDGKIDLQLANAPALMNALAANGLMPGFIASLAPVMMAVGMPGTLDGAPAASFPFVFRNGRVALGMLPLGKVGPLY
;
A
#
# COMPACT_ATOMS: atom_id res chain seq x y z
N MET A 1 48.69 81.51 76.86
CA MET A 1 48.52 80.29 77.69
C MET A 1 48.18 79.14 76.76
N SER A 2 48.90 78.01 76.93
CA SER A 2 48.86 76.74 76.17
C SER A 2 47.46 76.14 75.94
N PRO A 3 47.30 75.04 75.17
CA PRO A 3 47.92 74.59 73.90
C PRO A 3 46.83 74.25 72.84
N PRO A 4 47.18 73.85 71.60
CA PRO A 4 46.29 72.97 70.83
C PRO A 4 46.98 71.65 70.44
N ALA A 5 46.44 70.54 70.93
CA ALA A 5 46.60 69.18 70.41
C ALA A 5 45.34 68.41 70.84
N ALA A 6 44.66 67.58 70.04
CA ALA A 6 44.87 67.10 68.68
C ALA A 6 43.49 66.78 68.06
N PRO A 7 43.29 66.82 66.74
CA PRO A 7 42.11 66.24 66.12
C PRO A 7 42.30 64.73 65.92
N THR A 8 41.35 63.99 66.45
CA THR A 8 41.08 62.56 66.30
C THR A 8 40.86 62.14 64.85
N GLU A 9 41.51 61.05 64.43
CA GLU A 9 41.27 60.38 63.15
C GLU A 9 39.87 59.74 63.11
N PRO A 10 39.07 59.99 62.05
CA PRO A 10 37.75 59.39 61.90
C PRO A 10 37.80 57.96 61.34
N THR A 11 36.96 57.11 61.93
CA THR A 11 36.66 55.71 61.59
C THR A 11 36.28 55.53 60.10
N PRO A 12 36.71 54.43 59.43
CA PRO A 12 36.38 54.20 58.02
C PRO A 12 34.89 53.89 57.82
N PRO A 13 34.28 54.33 56.70
CA PRO A 13 32.88 54.08 56.42
C PRO A 13 32.60 52.62 56.05
N SER A 14 31.46 52.11 56.54
CA SER A 14 30.90 50.81 56.16
C SER A 14 30.56 50.76 54.66
N PRO A 15 30.70 49.59 54.00
CA PRO A 15 30.39 49.44 52.59
C PRO A 15 28.88 49.61 52.34
N ALA A 16 28.54 50.48 51.38
CA ALA A 16 27.17 50.69 50.93
C ALA A 16 26.59 49.41 50.34
N ALA A 17 25.38 49.04 50.77
CA ALA A 17 24.60 47.96 50.20
C ALA A 17 24.32 48.25 48.71
N GLY A 18 24.72 47.34 47.82
CA GLY A 18 24.49 47.47 46.37
C GLY A 18 22.99 47.54 46.06
N GLU A 19 22.60 48.49 45.21
CA GLU A 19 21.23 48.60 44.71
C GLU A 19 20.80 47.28 44.04
N PRO A 20 19.56 46.80 44.29
CA PRO A 20 19.05 45.64 43.57
C PRO A 20 18.91 46.04 42.10
N ARG A 21 19.80 45.53 41.23
CA ARG A 21 19.66 45.64 39.78
C ARG A 21 18.26 45.15 39.43
N ARG A 22 17.36 46.08 39.11
CA ARG A 22 15.99 45.79 38.70
C ARG A 22 16.10 44.94 37.44
N ALA A 23 16.12 43.62 37.60
CA ALA A 23 16.27 42.67 36.51
C ALA A 23 15.26 43.09 35.44
N ARG A 24 15.74 43.27 34.21
CA ARG A 24 14.99 43.88 33.11
C ARG A 24 13.90 42.90 32.66
N ARG A 25 12.90 42.68 33.52
CA ARG A 25 11.85 41.63 33.43
C ARG A 25 11.13 41.64 32.09
N TRP A 26 11.09 42.79 31.42
CA TRP A 26 10.53 42.92 30.07
C TRP A 26 11.34 42.21 28.98
N LEU A 27 12.65 42.01 29.14
CA LEU A 27 13.47 41.20 28.21
C LEU A 27 13.06 39.72 28.23
N ILE A 28 12.43 39.24 29.31
CA ILE A 28 11.89 37.88 29.44
C ILE A 28 10.38 37.87 29.16
N ALA A 29 9.64 38.86 29.66
CA ALA A 29 8.20 38.94 29.49
C ALA A 29 7.77 39.14 28.03
N LEU A 30 8.54 39.89 27.22
CA LEU A 30 8.24 40.10 25.81
C LEU A 30 8.36 38.82 24.97
N PRO A 31 9.47 38.05 25.00
CA PRO A 31 9.53 36.78 24.27
C PRO A 31 8.54 35.74 24.81
N VAL A 32 8.30 35.70 26.12
CA VAL A 32 7.27 34.82 26.70
C VAL A 32 5.88 35.20 26.21
N GLY A 33 5.55 36.49 26.18
CA GLY A 33 4.28 36.99 25.64
C GLY A 33 4.13 36.65 24.15
N LEU A 34 5.19 36.77 23.36
CA LEU A 34 5.18 36.38 21.95
C LEU A 34 4.95 34.87 21.77
N ILE A 35 5.60 34.04 22.57
CA ILE A 35 5.40 32.57 22.55
C ILE A 35 3.96 32.23 22.92
N ILE A 36 3.39 32.88 23.93
CA ILE A 36 1.99 32.66 24.33
C ILE A 36 1.04 33.06 23.19
N LEU A 37 1.26 34.22 22.56
CA LEU A 37 0.46 34.65 21.42
C LEU A 37 0.59 33.69 20.23
N ALA A 38 1.80 33.20 19.93
CA ALA A 38 2.02 32.20 18.91
C ALA A 38 1.31 30.88 19.23
N ALA A 39 1.37 30.42 20.48
CA ALA A 39 0.69 29.21 20.94
C ALA A 39 -0.83 29.33 20.85
N LEU A 40 -1.40 30.48 21.23
CA LEU A 40 -2.84 30.76 21.09
C LEU A 40 -3.25 30.83 19.61
N GLY A 41 -2.46 31.51 18.78
CA GLY A 41 -2.68 31.59 17.34
C GLY A 41 -2.63 30.21 16.68
N TRP A 42 -1.64 29.40 17.03
CA TRP A 42 -1.52 28.02 16.55
C TRP A 42 -2.69 27.15 17.02
N THR A 43 -3.11 27.31 18.27
CA THR A 43 -4.28 26.60 18.82
C THR A 43 -5.53 26.91 18.00
N GLY A 44 -5.83 28.18 17.78
CA GLY A 44 -6.96 28.59 16.95
C GLY A 44 -6.87 28.07 15.51
N ALA A 45 -5.69 28.18 14.89
CA ALA A 45 -5.45 27.68 13.54
C ALA A 45 -5.63 26.16 13.42
N TRP A 46 -5.14 25.40 14.41
CA TRP A 46 -5.26 23.94 14.45
C TRP A 46 -6.73 23.51 14.59
N PHE A 47 -7.49 24.09 15.52
CA PHE A 47 -8.91 23.74 15.69
C PHE A 47 -9.75 24.12 14.46
N TYR A 48 -9.42 25.25 13.80
CA TYR A 48 -10.04 25.61 12.53
C TYR A 48 -9.72 24.57 11.43
N ALA A 49 -8.46 24.16 11.28
CA ALA A 49 -8.06 23.16 10.30
C ALA A 49 -8.67 21.77 10.60
N ALA A 50 -8.76 21.38 11.88
CA ALA A 50 -9.42 20.16 12.33
C ALA A 50 -10.91 20.15 11.95
N SER A 51 -11.63 21.26 12.17
CA SER A 51 -13.04 21.37 11.78
C SER A 51 -13.26 21.23 10.27
N ARG A 52 -12.33 21.78 9.46
CA ARG A 52 -12.34 21.63 8.00
C ARG A 52 -12.05 20.19 7.60
N ALA A 53 -11.06 19.54 8.22
CA ALA A 53 -10.73 18.15 7.93
C ALA A 53 -11.92 17.21 8.12
N THR A 54 -12.70 17.37 9.20
CA THR A 54 -13.91 16.58 9.44
C THR A 54 -14.93 16.72 8.30
N GLY A 55 -15.18 17.94 7.80
CA GLY A 55 -16.07 18.16 6.66
C GLY A 55 -15.56 17.57 5.35
N GLU A 56 -14.25 17.60 5.11
CA GLU A 56 -13.63 16.98 3.93
C GLU A 56 -13.72 15.44 3.99
N ILE A 57 -13.62 14.84 5.17
CA ILE A 57 -13.83 13.39 5.37
C ILE A 57 -15.28 13.02 5.02
N ASP A 58 -16.26 13.79 5.47
CA ASP A 58 -17.68 13.55 5.17
C ASP A 58 -17.97 13.70 3.66
N ALA A 59 -17.38 14.71 3.01
CA ALA A 59 -17.46 14.89 1.56
C ALA A 59 -16.80 13.74 0.78
N TRP A 60 -15.63 13.28 1.24
CA TRP A 60 -14.94 12.12 0.66
C TRP A 60 -15.78 10.84 0.78
N MET A 61 -16.38 10.56 1.95
CA MET A 61 -17.27 9.40 2.12
C MET A 61 -18.49 9.47 1.19
N ALA A 62 -19.06 10.65 0.98
CA ALA A 62 -20.17 10.84 0.03
C ALA A 62 -19.74 10.62 -1.43
N GLN A 63 -18.56 11.09 -1.82
CA GLN A 63 -18.00 10.84 -3.16
C GLN A 63 -17.74 9.34 -3.36
N GLU A 64 -17.22 8.67 -2.35
CA GLU A 64 -16.91 7.26 -2.37
C GLU A 64 -18.18 6.40 -2.49
N ALA A 65 -19.26 6.79 -1.80
CA ALA A 65 -20.58 6.18 -1.96
C ALA A 65 -21.10 6.29 -3.41
N SER A 66 -20.88 7.43 -4.08
CA SER A 66 -21.22 7.61 -5.51
C SER A 66 -20.42 6.68 -6.44
N LYS A 67 -19.26 6.18 -6.00
CA LYS A 67 -18.41 5.22 -6.71
C LYS A 67 -18.69 3.77 -6.32
N GLY A 68 -19.72 3.51 -5.50
CA GLY A 68 -20.14 2.18 -5.07
C GLY A 68 -19.44 1.66 -3.82
N ARG A 69 -18.87 2.54 -3.00
CA ARG A 69 -18.13 2.19 -1.78
C ARG A 69 -18.66 3.03 -0.61
N THR A 70 -19.46 2.43 0.26
CA THR A 70 -20.06 3.16 1.39
C THR A 70 -19.29 2.86 2.66
N TRP A 71 -18.58 3.86 3.17
CA TRP A 71 -17.85 3.79 4.42
C TRP A 71 -18.73 4.22 5.59
N SER A 72 -18.64 3.51 6.72
CA SER A 72 -19.31 3.86 7.96
C SER A 72 -18.33 3.90 9.12
N CYS A 73 -18.44 4.96 9.91
CA CYS A 73 -17.66 5.17 11.12
C CYS A 73 -18.50 5.91 12.17
N THR A 74 -19.34 5.17 12.90
CA THR A 74 -20.28 5.77 13.85
C THR A 74 -19.57 6.34 15.08
N ASP A 75 -18.61 5.60 15.64
CA ASP A 75 -17.80 6.04 16.78
C ASP A 75 -16.48 6.63 16.28
N ARG A 76 -16.58 7.89 15.84
CA ARG A 76 -15.47 8.66 15.26
C ARG A 76 -14.88 9.62 16.30
N GLN A 77 -13.59 9.49 16.55
CA GLN A 77 -12.82 10.41 17.38
C GLN A 77 -11.78 11.14 16.54
N PHE A 78 -11.71 12.46 16.69
CA PHE A 78 -10.77 13.31 15.95
C PHE A 78 -9.86 14.06 16.93
N GLY A 79 -8.55 14.03 16.72
CA GLY A 79 -7.53 14.54 17.63
C GLY A 79 -6.20 14.85 16.94
N GLY A 80 -5.09 14.79 17.68
CA GLY A 80 -3.73 14.96 17.14
C GLY A 80 -3.04 16.32 17.40
N PHE A 81 -3.66 17.20 18.18
CA PHE A 81 -3.06 18.49 18.55
C PHE A 81 -1.66 18.30 19.17
N PRO A 82 -0.66 19.14 18.86
CA PRO A 82 -0.73 20.32 17.97
C PRO A 82 -0.24 20.10 16.54
N PHE A 83 0.30 18.92 16.21
CA PHE A 83 1.15 18.78 15.02
C PHE A 83 0.59 17.83 13.95
N ARG A 84 -0.50 17.13 14.24
CA ARG A 84 -1.12 16.16 13.34
C ARG A 84 -2.64 16.19 13.45
N PHE A 85 -3.29 15.52 12.53
CA PHE A 85 -4.69 15.15 12.59
C PHE A 85 -4.75 13.64 12.77
N GLU A 86 -5.43 13.19 13.81
CA GLU A 86 -5.66 11.78 14.11
C GLU A 86 -7.16 11.51 14.03
N LEU A 87 -7.54 10.45 13.32
CA LEU A 87 -8.89 9.97 13.18
C LEU A 87 -8.91 8.53 13.67
N ILE A 88 -9.61 8.27 14.77
CA ILE A 88 -9.84 6.92 15.28
C ILE A 88 -11.29 6.55 15.00
N CYS A 89 -11.48 5.37 14.43
CA CYS A 89 -12.78 4.77 14.19
C CYS A 89 -12.88 3.44 14.90
N THR A 90 -13.84 3.28 15.80
CA THR A 90 -14.15 1.97 16.40
C THR A 90 -15.08 1.20 15.46
N ALA A 91 -14.76 -0.06 15.16
CA ALA A 91 -15.52 -0.95 14.29
C ALA A 91 -15.89 -0.33 12.91
N PRO A 92 -14.91 0.17 12.12
CA PRO A 92 -15.19 0.69 10.79
C PRO A 92 -15.77 -0.40 9.88
N THR A 93 -16.72 -0.01 9.02
CA THR A 93 -17.23 -0.88 7.96
C THR A 93 -17.17 -0.20 6.60
N VAL A 94 -16.99 -0.99 5.55
CA VAL A 94 -17.10 -0.56 4.17
C VAL A 94 -17.94 -1.58 3.40
N THR A 95 -18.98 -1.10 2.74
CA THR A 95 -19.81 -1.93 1.86
C THR A 95 -19.49 -1.60 0.40
N PHE A 96 -19.29 -2.66 -0.38
CA PHE A 96 -19.06 -2.59 -1.81
C PHE A 96 -20.37 -2.92 -2.51
N ALA A 97 -20.89 -1.96 -3.26
CA ALA A 97 -22.11 -2.08 -4.04
C ALA A 97 -21.82 -1.74 -5.50
N GLY A 98 -22.00 -2.71 -6.39
CA GLY A 98 -21.81 -2.52 -7.82
C GLY A 98 -22.33 -3.71 -8.60
N GLU A 99 -22.77 -3.44 -9.83
CA GLU A 99 -23.26 -4.47 -10.73
C GLU A 99 -22.15 -5.49 -11.02
N GLY A 100 -22.40 -6.77 -10.71
CA GLY A 100 -21.47 -7.88 -10.96
C GLY A 100 -20.29 -8.05 -9.99
N VAL A 101 -20.24 -7.34 -8.86
CA VAL A 101 -19.14 -7.42 -7.87
C VAL A 101 -19.52 -8.14 -6.57
N GLY A 102 -20.79 -8.53 -6.41
CA GLY A 102 -21.33 -9.06 -5.15
C GLY A 102 -21.55 -7.93 -4.12
N LYS A 103 -22.33 -8.21 -3.07
CA LYS A 103 -22.57 -7.25 -1.98
C LYS A 103 -21.66 -7.61 -0.81
N TRP A 104 -20.42 -7.16 -0.88
CA TRP A 104 -19.44 -7.45 0.17
C TRP A 104 -19.43 -6.35 1.22
N GLU A 105 -19.33 -6.73 2.48
CA GLU A 105 -19.03 -5.86 3.61
C GLU A 105 -17.70 -6.26 4.21
N ALA A 106 -16.77 -5.31 4.34
CA ALA A 106 -15.54 -5.49 5.07
C ALA A 106 -15.58 -4.68 6.38
N SER A 107 -15.05 -5.25 7.46
CA SER A 107 -14.92 -4.58 8.75
C SER A 107 -13.59 -4.88 9.43
N ALA A 108 -13.22 -4.07 10.41
CA ALA A 108 -12.05 -4.25 11.27
C ALA A 108 -12.39 -3.86 12.71
N THR A 109 -11.54 -4.21 13.69
CA THR A 109 -11.75 -3.82 15.10
C THR A 109 -11.66 -2.31 15.29
N ARG A 110 -10.66 -1.70 14.66
CA ARG A 110 -10.35 -0.28 14.77
C ARG A 110 -9.63 0.19 13.52
N ALA A 111 -9.87 1.44 13.10
CA ALA A 111 -9.01 2.15 12.18
C ALA A 111 -8.40 3.37 12.87
N HIS A 112 -7.14 3.65 12.59
CA HIS A 112 -6.42 4.83 13.05
C HIS A 112 -5.73 5.49 11.87
N ALA A 113 -6.27 6.62 11.42
CA ALA A 113 -5.71 7.41 10.32
C ALA A 113 -5.03 8.68 10.83
N VAL A 114 -3.87 9.00 10.27
CA VAL A 114 -3.04 10.13 10.66
C VAL A 114 -2.62 10.92 9.43
N ALA A 115 -2.67 12.25 9.53
CA ALA A 115 -2.09 13.18 8.56
C ALA A 115 -1.33 14.30 9.29
N GLN A 116 -0.23 14.80 8.73
CA GLN A 116 0.53 15.89 9.35
C GLN A 116 -0.08 17.25 9.01
N VAL A 117 -0.06 18.21 9.94
CA VAL A 117 -0.65 19.55 9.71
C VAL A 117 0.06 20.28 8.55
N TRP A 118 1.36 20.08 8.37
CA TRP A 118 2.15 20.66 7.27
C TRP A 118 2.13 19.83 5.98
N ASN A 119 1.55 18.62 6.01
CA ASN A 119 1.41 17.76 4.84
C ASN A 119 0.09 16.97 4.90
N PRO A 120 -1.07 17.64 4.81
CA PRO A 120 -2.38 17.01 4.97
C PRO A 120 -2.74 16.07 3.80
N GLY A 121 -2.03 16.17 2.68
CA GLY A 121 -2.22 15.30 1.52
C GLY A 121 -1.55 13.93 1.65
N HIS A 122 -0.76 13.70 2.73
CA HIS A 122 -0.18 12.40 3.05
C HIS A 122 -0.89 11.80 4.26
N ILE A 123 -1.70 10.77 4.00
CA ILE A 123 -2.51 10.07 5.00
C ILE A 123 -1.95 8.67 5.18
N ILE A 124 -1.79 8.24 6.44
CA ILE A 124 -1.44 6.87 6.81
C ILE A 124 -2.56 6.33 7.70
N ALA A 125 -3.16 5.21 7.34
CA ALA A 125 -4.20 4.54 8.08
C ALA A 125 -3.76 3.13 8.49
N GLU A 126 -3.91 2.80 9.76
CA GLU A 126 -3.67 1.46 10.31
C GLU A 126 -4.99 0.85 10.72
N PHE A 127 -5.16 -0.44 10.41
CA PHE A 127 -6.35 -1.20 10.75
C PHE A 127 -5.98 -2.31 11.74
N GLU A 128 -6.79 -2.47 12.77
CA GLU A 128 -6.60 -3.48 13.82
C GLU A 128 -7.39 -4.75 13.49
N ALA A 129 -6.72 -5.89 13.61
CA ALA A 129 -7.32 -7.22 13.44
C ALA A 129 -8.29 -7.58 14.60
N PRO A 130 -9.16 -8.57 14.43
CA PRO A 130 -9.48 -9.25 13.17
C PRO A 130 -10.27 -8.34 12.22
N GLY A 131 -10.04 -8.56 10.93
CA GLY A 131 -10.95 -8.09 9.88
C GLY A 131 -11.97 -9.17 9.53
N ARG A 132 -13.17 -8.77 9.12
CA ARG A 132 -14.16 -9.67 8.52
C ARG A 132 -14.51 -9.20 7.13
N LEU A 133 -14.73 -10.14 6.22
CA LEU A 133 -15.22 -9.89 4.87
C LEU A 133 -16.41 -10.82 4.63
N SER A 134 -17.60 -10.23 4.55
CA SER A 134 -18.88 -10.93 4.48
C SER A 134 -19.58 -10.64 3.15
N ASP A 135 -19.99 -11.67 2.42
CA ASP A 135 -20.88 -11.52 1.28
C ASP A 135 -22.33 -11.55 1.76
N ILE A 136 -22.98 -10.39 1.75
CA ILE A 136 -24.36 -10.21 2.17
C ILE A 136 -25.32 -11.03 1.28
N GLY A 137 -24.95 -11.29 0.02
CA GLY A 137 -25.79 -12.04 -0.91
C GLY A 137 -25.80 -13.55 -0.65
N THR A 138 -24.65 -14.13 -0.29
CA THR A 138 -24.48 -15.57 -0.11
C THR A 138 -24.40 -16.00 1.36
N GLY A 139 -24.15 -15.06 2.28
CA GLY A 139 -23.85 -15.33 3.69
C GLY A 139 -22.45 -15.89 3.93
N GLN A 140 -21.56 -15.84 2.93
CA GLN A 140 -20.18 -16.29 3.07
C GLN A 140 -19.38 -15.32 3.95
N ASP A 141 -18.72 -15.85 4.97
CA ASP A 141 -17.91 -15.08 5.92
C ASP A 141 -16.44 -15.51 5.86
N LEU A 142 -15.56 -14.53 5.65
CA LEU A 142 -14.12 -14.68 5.73
C LEU A 142 -13.58 -13.87 6.92
N THR A 143 -12.60 -14.41 7.61
CA THR A 143 -11.89 -13.73 8.71
C THR A 143 -10.44 -13.53 8.32
N ALA A 144 -9.94 -12.31 8.46
CA ALA A 144 -8.55 -11.97 8.22
C ALA A 144 -7.88 -11.53 9.53
N ASN A 145 -6.67 -12.01 9.79
CA ASN A 145 -5.84 -11.61 10.92
C ASN A 145 -4.49 -11.12 10.40
N TRP A 146 -3.87 -10.20 11.13
CA TRP A 146 -2.57 -9.62 10.79
C TRP A 146 -1.94 -9.00 12.05
N SER A 147 -0.62 -8.82 12.05
CA SER A 147 0.09 -8.07 13.10
C SER A 147 0.17 -6.58 12.80
N LEU A 148 0.15 -6.21 11.51
CA LEU A 148 0.03 -4.85 11.01
C LEU A 148 -0.71 -4.87 9.67
N LEU A 149 -1.66 -3.94 9.49
CA LEU A 149 -2.23 -3.61 8.18
C LEU A 149 -2.22 -2.09 8.06
N GLN A 150 -1.36 -1.57 7.19
CA GLN A 150 -1.16 -0.15 6.98
C GLN A 150 -1.46 0.21 5.52
N VAL A 151 -2.22 1.28 5.34
CA VAL A 151 -2.51 1.91 4.05
C VAL A 151 -1.98 3.32 4.09
N SER A 152 -1.32 3.77 3.03
CA SER A 152 -0.75 5.11 2.92
C SER A 152 -1.15 5.70 1.58
N ALA A 153 -1.68 6.91 1.57
CA ALA A 153 -2.08 7.61 0.37
C ALA A 153 -1.44 9.00 0.34
N VAL A 154 -0.93 9.38 -0.84
CA VAL A 154 -0.45 10.72 -1.13
C VAL A 154 -1.23 11.26 -2.31
N GLY A 155 -1.75 12.48 -2.17
CA GLY A 155 -2.40 13.16 -3.29
C GLY A 155 -3.02 14.49 -2.90
N THR A 156 -3.85 14.97 -3.80
CA THR A 156 -4.64 16.19 -3.62
C THR A 156 -6.09 15.84 -3.32
N ARG A 157 -6.92 16.84 -3.00
CA ARG A 157 -8.37 16.65 -2.79
C ARG A 157 -9.08 16.00 -3.98
N ALA A 158 -8.59 16.24 -5.20
CA ALA A 158 -9.23 15.78 -6.42
C ALA A 158 -8.74 14.39 -6.86
N ARG A 159 -7.54 13.98 -6.43
CA ARG A 159 -6.84 12.85 -7.03
C ARG A 159 -5.79 12.25 -6.10
N ALA A 160 -5.87 10.94 -5.88
CA ALA A 160 -4.78 10.17 -5.29
C ALA A 160 -3.64 10.04 -6.32
N GLU A 161 -2.42 10.37 -5.94
CA GLU A 161 -1.23 10.26 -6.80
C GLU A 161 -0.48 8.96 -6.57
N ARG A 162 -0.43 8.52 -5.31
CA ARG A 162 0.22 7.30 -4.86
C ARG A 162 -0.58 6.67 -3.72
N MET A 163 -0.72 5.35 -3.77
CA MET A 163 -1.27 4.53 -2.70
C MET A 163 -0.31 3.39 -2.41
N SER A 164 -0.21 3.03 -1.13
CA SER A 164 0.56 1.90 -0.65
C SER A 164 -0.30 1.12 0.35
N LEU A 165 -0.18 -0.19 0.33
CA LEU A 165 -0.75 -1.11 1.32
C LEU A 165 0.37 -2.05 1.74
N SER A 166 0.48 -2.31 3.04
CA SER A 166 1.43 -3.25 3.60
C SER A 166 0.78 -4.03 4.75
N ALA A 167 0.97 -5.34 4.75
CA ALA A 167 0.43 -6.24 5.75
C ALA A 167 1.50 -7.21 6.26
N ASN A 168 1.57 -7.41 7.57
CA ASN A 168 2.48 -8.36 8.22
C ASN A 168 1.69 -9.51 8.85
N ASP A 169 2.24 -10.72 8.75
CA ASP A 169 1.64 -11.96 9.28
C ASP A 169 0.16 -12.11 8.91
N TYR A 170 -0.17 -11.80 7.65
CA TYR A 170 -1.54 -11.81 7.16
C TYR A 170 -2.04 -13.25 6.98
N VAL A 171 -3.22 -13.56 7.53
CA VAL A 171 -3.90 -14.85 7.40
C VAL A 171 -5.37 -14.61 7.09
N LEU A 172 -5.83 -15.09 5.94
CA LEU A 172 -7.23 -15.11 5.54
C LEU A 172 -7.79 -16.53 5.72
N SER A 173 -8.92 -16.66 6.40
CA SER A 173 -9.54 -17.94 6.73
C SER A 173 -11.05 -17.96 6.45
N ALA A 174 -11.57 -19.13 6.08
CA ALA A 174 -13.00 -19.42 6.00
C ALA A 174 -13.32 -20.63 6.90
N GLY A 175 -14.28 -20.49 7.81
CA GLY A 175 -14.67 -21.60 8.70
C GLY A 175 -13.50 -22.18 9.54
N GLY A 176 -12.47 -21.38 9.83
CA GLY A 176 -11.27 -21.81 10.55
C GLY A 176 -10.16 -22.42 9.66
N THR A 177 -10.43 -22.67 8.38
CA THR A 177 -9.42 -23.12 7.41
C THR A 177 -8.71 -21.92 6.81
N SER A 178 -7.37 -21.89 6.89
CA SER A 178 -6.54 -20.88 6.21
C SER A 178 -6.69 -21.03 4.70
N LEU A 179 -7.16 -19.96 4.04
CA LEU A 179 -7.26 -19.86 2.58
C LEU A 179 -5.99 -19.29 1.98
N PHE A 180 -5.35 -18.37 2.70
CA PHE A 180 -4.13 -17.68 2.30
C PHE A 180 -3.39 -17.19 3.54
N ALA A 181 -2.08 -17.37 3.58
CA ALA A 181 -1.22 -16.77 4.60
C ALA A 181 0.04 -16.21 3.95
N ALA A 182 0.57 -15.11 4.50
CA ALA A 182 1.84 -14.54 4.10
C ALA A 182 2.53 -13.87 5.29
N LYS A 183 3.86 -13.90 5.31
CA LYS A 183 4.66 -13.16 6.30
C LYS A 183 4.66 -11.67 6.03
N HIS A 184 4.68 -11.31 4.76
CA HIS A 184 4.54 -9.93 4.30
C HIS A 184 3.76 -9.90 2.99
N ALA A 185 2.89 -8.92 2.83
CA ALA A 185 2.24 -8.61 1.57
C ALA A 185 2.21 -7.09 1.38
N GLU A 186 2.52 -6.64 0.17
CA GLU A 186 2.53 -5.22 -0.16
C GLU A 186 1.97 -4.95 -1.55
N LEU A 187 1.39 -3.76 -1.71
CA LEU A 187 0.87 -3.24 -2.97
C LEU A 187 1.11 -1.74 -3.02
N HIS A 188 1.73 -1.28 -4.09
CA HIS A 188 2.00 0.12 -4.36
C HIS A 188 1.44 0.47 -5.73
N VAL A 189 0.69 1.55 -5.80
CA VAL A 189 0.12 2.08 -7.04
C VAL A 189 0.43 3.55 -7.11
N ARG A 190 0.93 4.03 -8.24
CA ARG A 190 1.05 5.46 -8.51
C ARG A 190 0.68 5.76 -9.94
N HIS A 191 0.35 7.01 -10.23
CA HIS A 191 0.32 7.46 -11.62
C HIS A 191 1.73 7.56 -12.17
N THR A 192 1.90 7.14 -13.42
CA THR A 192 3.18 7.24 -14.12
C THR A 192 3.49 8.73 -14.36
N PRO A 193 4.67 9.24 -13.96
CA PRO A 193 5.02 10.64 -14.16
C PRO A 193 4.97 11.04 -15.64
N ASN A 194 4.39 12.21 -15.94
CA ASN A 194 4.28 12.77 -17.30
C ASN A 194 3.52 11.88 -18.31
N ALA A 195 2.64 11.00 -17.83
CA ALA A 195 1.78 10.18 -18.67
C ALA A 195 0.30 10.60 -18.54
N ASP A 196 -0.54 10.04 -19.41
CA ASP A 196 -2.00 10.20 -19.31
C ASP A 196 -2.53 9.67 -17.97
N ASP A 197 -3.63 10.24 -17.47
CA ASP A 197 -4.22 9.88 -16.17
C ASP A 197 -4.52 8.38 -16.01
N GLY A 198 -4.84 7.69 -17.10
CA GLY A 198 -5.07 6.24 -17.11
C GLY A 198 -3.81 5.38 -17.02
N THR A 199 -2.62 5.96 -16.84
CA THR A 199 -1.35 5.22 -16.81
C THR A 199 -0.86 5.08 -15.36
N LEU A 200 -0.79 3.84 -14.88
CA LEU A 200 -0.43 3.50 -13.52
C LEU A 200 0.81 2.62 -13.46
N ASP A 201 1.75 2.95 -12.59
CA ASP A 201 2.80 2.02 -12.16
C ASP A 201 2.27 1.26 -10.94
N ILE A 202 2.38 -0.06 -11.00
CA ILE A 202 1.93 -1.00 -9.97
C ILE A 202 3.13 -1.84 -9.56
N ALA A 203 3.41 -1.90 -8.27
CA ALA A 203 4.34 -2.85 -7.67
C ALA A 203 3.60 -3.65 -6.60
N ALA A 204 3.70 -4.97 -6.60
CA ALA A 204 3.11 -5.82 -5.56
C ALA A 204 4.08 -6.93 -5.17
N GLY A 205 4.07 -7.29 -3.90
CA GLY A 205 5.01 -8.26 -3.34
C GLY A 205 4.37 -9.14 -2.28
N VAL A 206 4.84 -10.38 -2.18
CA VAL A 206 4.48 -11.30 -1.12
C VAL A 206 5.71 -12.09 -0.67
N LYS A 207 5.85 -12.26 0.64
CA LYS A 207 6.90 -13.09 1.25
C LYS A 207 6.29 -14.16 2.13
N GLY A 208 6.81 -15.37 2.05
CA GLY A 208 6.40 -16.47 2.91
C GLY A 208 4.97 -16.95 2.63
N ALA A 209 4.50 -16.86 1.39
CA ALA A 209 3.11 -17.13 1.04
C ALA A 209 2.77 -18.64 1.04
N SER A 210 1.56 -18.96 1.47
CA SER A 210 0.93 -20.28 1.36
C SER A 210 -0.58 -20.14 1.14
N GLY A 211 -1.20 -21.17 0.57
CA GLY A 211 -2.63 -21.19 0.24
C GLY A 211 -3.37 -22.37 0.85
N ALA A 212 -4.69 -22.41 0.65
CA ALA A 212 -5.57 -23.48 1.13
C ALA A 212 -5.11 -24.89 0.73
N THR A 213 -4.48 -25.00 -0.44
CA THR A 213 -4.03 -26.25 -1.04
C THR A 213 -2.57 -26.58 -0.72
N SER A 214 -1.89 -25.78 0.09
CA SER A 214 -0.50 -26.03 0.46
C SER A 214 -0.39 -27.29 1.31
N GLY A 215 0.33 -28.28 0.80
CA GLY A 215 0.62 -29.53 1.50
C GLY A 215 1.48 -29.30 2.75
N ALA A 216 1.45 -30.26 3.66
CA ALA A 216 2.31 -30.22 4.84
C ALA A 216 3.79 -30.11 4.44
N GLY A 217 4.49 -29.09 4.94
CA GLY A 217 5.88 -28.84 4.61
C GLY A 217 6.13 -28.30 3.19
N ALA A 218 5.09 -27.87 2.47
CA ALA A 218 5.27 -27.18 1.20
C ALA A 218 6.19 -25.95 1.38
N PRO A 219 7.21 -25.78 0.52
CA PRO A 219 8.07 -24.59 0.60
C PRO A 219 7.22 -23.32 0.45
N PRO A 220 7.47 -22.29 1.28
CA PRO A 220 6.78 -21.01 1.11
C PRO A 220 7.13 -20.38 -0.24
N LEU A 221 6.19 -19.58 -0.74
CA LEU A 221 6.31 -18.85 -2.00
C LEU A 221 6.64 -17.39 -1.72
N ASP A 222 7.69 -16.91 -2.38
CA ASP A 222 7.96 -15.48 -2.49
C ASP A 222 7.64 -15.04 -3.91
N GLY A 223 7.09 -13.84 -4.06
CA GLY A 223 6.87 -13.25 -5.37
C GLY A 223 6.83 -11.74 -5.34
N ASP A 224 7.16 -11.15 -6.47
CA ASP A 224 7.11 -9.72 -6.73
C ASP A 224 6.68 -9.46 -8.18
N ILE A 225 6.03 -8.34 -8.40
CA ILE A 225 5.61 -7.89 -9.73
C ILE A 225 5.70 -6.37 -9.80
N GLU A 226 6.29 -5.88 -10.88
CA GLU A 226 6.34 -4.48 -11.26
C GLU A 226 5.80 -4.33 -12.69
N ALA A 227 4.79 -3.49 -12.86
CA ALA A 227 4.19 -3.27 -14.16
C ALA A 227 3.68 -1.84 -14.33
N THR A 228 3.76 -1.32 -15.55
CA THR A 228 3.03 -0.12 -15.96
C THR A 228 1.80 -0.54 -16.76
N VAL A 229 0.62 -0.12 -16.32
CA VAL A 229 -0.67 -0.41 -16.98
C VAL A 229 -1.21 0.88 -17.58
N THR A 230 -1.44 0.88 -18.90
CA THR A 230 -2.00 2.03 -19.61
C THR A 230 -3.52 1.95 -19.70
N GLN A 231 -4.19 3.09 -19.92
CA GLN A 231 -5.63 3.18 -20.19
C GLN A 231 -6.52 2.54 -19.11
N VAL A 232 -6.07 2.57 -17.85
CA VAL A 232 -6.84 2.08 -16.71
C VAL A 232 -8.09 2.95 -16.57
N PRO A 233 -9.30 2.36 -16.67
CA PRO A 233 -10.54 3.11 -16.51
C PRO A 233 -10.69 3.57 -15.05
N GLU A 234 -11.51 4.61 -14.84
CA GLU A 234 -11.74 5.17 -13.50
C GLU A 234 -12.11 4.09 -12.46
N PHE A 235 -11.60 4.27 -11.24
CA PHE A 235 -11.88 3.40 -10.09
C PHE A 235 -13.30 3.61 -9.55
N ARG A 236 -14.30 3.11 -10.27
CA ARG A 236 -15.70 2.92 -9.80
C ARG A 236 -16.06 1.44 -9.72
N ALA A 237 -17.09 1.11 -8.96
CA ALA A 237 -17.63 -0.25 -8.92
C ALA A 237 -18.18 -0.66 -10.29
N MET A 238 -17.70 -1.79 -10.80
CA MET A 238 -18.11 -2.44 -12.05
C MET A 238 -17.58 -3.89 -12.04
N SER A 239 -18.21 -4.77 -12.82
CA SER A 239 -17.70 -6.15 -12.96
C SER A 239 -16.28 -6.19 -13.53
N PRO A 240 -15.46 -7.21 -13.19
CA PRO A 240 -14.14 -7.40 -13.80
C PRO A 240 -14.19 -7.46 -15.32
N ALA A 241 -15.23 -8.10 -15.89
CA ALA A 241 -15.43 -8.19 -17.33
C ALA A 241 -15.70 -6.83 -17.98
N GLU A 242 -16.54 -5.99 -17.38
CA GLU A 242 -16.77 -4.61 -17.87
C GLU A 242 -15.49 -3.79 -17.83
N ARG A 243 -14.73 -3.87 -16.73
CA ARG A 243 -13.44 -3.16 -16.59
C ARG A 243 -12.47 -3.57 -17.69
N LEU A 244 -12.34 -4.88 -17.91
CA LEU A 244 -11.44 -5.42 -18.91
C LEU A 244 -11.87 -5.04 -20.34
N ARG A 245 -13.18 -4.96 -20.59
CA ARG A 245 -13.76 -4.45 -21.84
C ARG A 245 -13.45 -2.98 -22.08
N LEU A 246 -13.62 -2.12 -21.09
CA LEU A 246 -13.30 -0.69 -21.22
C LEU A 246 -11.79 -0.48 -21.45
N TRP A 247 -10.96 -1.21 -20.71
CA TRP A 247 -9.52 -1.19 -20.87
C TRP A 247 -9.06 -1.68 -22.25
N GLN A 248 -9.62 -2.80 -22.73
CA GLN A 248 -9.36 -3.33 -24.06
C GLN A 248 -9.81 -2.34 -25.16
N ALA A 249 -11.00 -1.76 -25.03
CA ALA A 249 -11.54 -0.82 -26.01
C ALA A 249 -10.70 0.47 -26.11
N ALA A 250 -10.04 0.86 -25.02
CA ALA A 250 -9.11 1.98 -24.99
C ALA A 250 -7.69 1.61 -25.50
N GLY A 251 -7.44 0.37 -25.90
CA GLY A 251 -6.12 -0.09 -26.34
C GLY A 251 -5.13 -0.29 -25.19
N GLY A 252 -5.63 -0.65 -24.01
CA GLY A 252 -4.84 -0.85 -22.81
C GLY A 252 -3.74 -1.90 -22.96
N ARG A 253 -2.59 -1.62 -22.34
CA ARG A 253 -1.40 -2.49 -22.33
C ARG A 253 -0.88 -2.62 -20.92
N VAL A 254 -0.42 -3.82 -20.57
CA VAL A 254 0.40 -4.09 -19.40
C VAL A 254 1.83 -4.23 -19.88
N ASN A 255 2.68 -3.30 -19.48
CA ASN A 255 4.13 -3.39 -19.63
C ASN A 255 4.70 -4.00 -18.35
N LEU A 256 4.97 -5.30 -18.38
CA LEU A 256 5.56 -6.05 -17.29
C LEU A 256 7.06 -5.76 -17.23
N LEU A 257 7.47 -4.96 -16.26
CA LEU A 257 8.86 -4.59 -16.03
C LEU A 257 9.61 -5.75 -15.38
N GLU A 258 8.96 -6.37 -14.39
CA GLU A 258 9.45 -7.55 -13.68
C GLU A 258 8.26 -8.33 -13.12
N ALA A 259 8.33 -9.65 -13.18
CA ALA A 259 7.59 -10.53 -12.29
C ALA A 259 8.51 -11.65 -11.88
N ARG A 260 8.58 -11.90 -10.58
CA ARG A 260 9.43 -12.95 -10.02
C ARG A 260 8.62 -13.83 -9.09
N VAL A 261 8.92 -15.12 -9.13
CA VAL A 261 8.41 -16.10 -8.18
C VAL A 261 9.55 -17.02 -7.80
N SER A 262 9.75 -17.26 -6.50
CA SER A 262 10.75 -18.20 -6.01
C SER A 262 10.19 -19.10 -4.92
N ALA A 263 10.54 -20.39 -5.01
CA ALA A 263 10.12 -21.40 -4.06
C ALA A 263 11.04 -22.62 -4.14
N GLY A 264 11.32 -23.25 -3.00
CA GLY A 264 12.08 -24.50 -2.94
C GLY A 264 13.49 -24.43 -3.54
N GLY A 265 14.07 -23.24 -3.69
CA GLY A 265 15.38 -23.04 -4.33
C GLY A 265 15.34 -22.93 -5.86
N GLY A 266 14.15 -22.88 -6.46
CA GLY A 266 13.97 -22.49 -7.86
C GLY A 266 13.36 -21.10 -8.00
N ALA A 267 13.53 -20.50 -9.17
CA ALA A 267 13.07 -19.15 -9.47
C ALA A 267 12.54 -19.05 -10.89
N LEU A 268 11.52 -18.21 -11.06
CA LEU A 268 10.97 -17.78 -12.33
C LEU A 268 11.04 -16.25 -12.37
N ALA A 269 11.44 -15.71 -13.50
CA ALA A 269 11.36 -14.30 -13.81
C ALA A 269 10.61 -14.10 -15.13
N ALA A 270 9.87 -13.00 -15.29
CA ALA A 270 9.18 -12.67 -16.52
C ALA A 270 9.17 -11.16 -16.77
N THR A 271 9.29 -10.78 -18.04
CA THR A 271 9.16 -9.41 -18.52
C THR A 271 8.38 -9.40 -19.83
N GLY A 272 7.91 -8.24 -20.27
CA GLY A 272 7.33 -8.09 -21.60
C GLY A 272 6.12 -7.17 -21.63
N GLN A 273 5.32 -7.28 -22.67
CA GLN A 273 4.14 -6.44 -22.84
C GLN A 273 2.98 -7.23 -23.40
N ILE A 274 1.83 -7.15 -22.73
CA ILE A 274 0.62 -7.88 -23.09
C ILE A 274 -0.60 -6.96 -23.07
N GLY A 275 -1.55 -7.25 -23.93
CA GLY A 275 -2.85 -6.58 -24.02
C GLY A 275 -3.87 -7.57 -24.55
N LEU A 276 -5.01 -7.05 -25.03
CA LEU A 276 -6.06 -7.86 -25.64
C LEU A 276 -6.34 -7.42 -27.07
N ASP A 277 -6.56 -8.40 -27.94
CA ASP A 277 -7.03 -8.15 -29.29
C ASP A 277 -8.54 -7.84 -29.34
N ALA A 278 -9.06 -7.57 -30.54
CA ALA A 278 -10.48 -7.25 -30.76
C ALA A 278 -11.46 -8.38 -30.38
N LEU A 279 -10.96 -9.60 -30.16
CA LEU A 279 -11.75 -10.78 -29.75
C LEU A 279 -11.46 -11.16 -28.29
N ASN A 280 -10.95 -10.24 -27.48
CA ASN A 280 -10.62 -10.45 -26.05
C ASN A 280 -9.57 -11.54 -25.80
N ARG A 281 -8.70 -11.81 -26.78
CA ARG A 281 -7.62 -12.79 -26.64
C ARG A 281 -6.32 -12.09 -26.30
N PRO A 282 -5.40 -12.74 -25.56
CA PRO A 282 -4.09 -12.17 -25.30
C PRO A 282 -3.33 -11.82 -26.59
N ASP A 283 -2.72 -10.64 -26.61
CA ASP A 283 -1.86 -10.15 -27.70
C ASP A 283 -0.62 -9.46 -27.13
N GLY A 284 0.57 -9.91 -27.52
CA GLY A 284 1.82 -9.38 -26.99
C GLY A 284 2.96 -10.38 -26.93
N LYS A 285 3.98 -10.06 -26.15
CA LYS A 285 5.15 -10.89 -25.92
C LYS A 285 5.50 -10.92 -24.45
N ILE A 286 5.83 -12.10 -23.92
CA ILE A 286 6.31 -12.30 -22.56
C ILE A 286 7.58 -13.14 -22.64
N ASP A 287 8.68 -12.61 -22.15
CA ASP A 287 9.94 -13.32 -22.02
C ASP A 287 10.02 -13.88 -20.61
N LEU A 288 10.09 -15.21 -20.49
CA LEU A 288 10.04 -15.91 -19.22
C LEU A 288 11.32 -16.71 -19.02
N GLN A 289 11.92 -16.63 -17.84
CA GLN A 289 13.16 -17.30 -17.48
C GLN A 289 12.94 -18.21 -16.27
N LEU A 290 13.46 -19.43 -16.32
CA LEU A 290 13.43 -20.37 -15.19
C LEU A 290 14.85 -20.79 -14.79
N ALA A 291 15.14 -20.66 -13.49
CA ALA A 291 16.29 -21.29 -12.85
C ALA A 291 15.82 -22.42 -11.94
N ASN A 292 16.54 -23.55 -11.98
CA ASN A 292 16.22 -24.74 -11.19
C ASN A 292 14.72 -25.12 -11.27
N ALA A 293 14.22 -25.26 -12.51
CA ALA A 293 12.82 -25.55 -12.81
C ALA A 293 12.23 -26.76 -12.06
N PRO A 294 12.95 -27.90 -11.88
CA PRO A 294 12.41 -29.02 -11.12
C PRO A 294 12.06 -28.63 -9.67
N ALA A 295 12.91 -27.86 -9.00
CA ALA A 295 12.67 -27.42 -7.63
C ALA A 295 11.48 -26.45 -7.55
N LEU A 296 11.42 -25.47 -8.45
CA LEU A 296 10.30 -24.53 -8.51
C LEU A 296 8.98 -25.24 -8.76
N MET A 297 8.90 -26.10 -9.78
CA MET A 297 7.65 -26.77 -10.15
C MET A 297 7.19 -27.76 -9.07
N ASN A 298 8.11 -28.45 -8.41
CA ASN A 298 7.77 -29.29 -7.26
C ASN A 298 7.19 -28.45 -6.11
N ALA A 299 7.78 -27.28 -5.83
CA ALA A 299 7.26 -26.38 -4.81
C ALA A 299 5.88 -25.80 -5.19
N LEU A 300 5.66 -25.41 -6.45
CA LEU A 300 4.36 -24.96 -6.94
C LEU A 300 3.31 -26.08 -6.86
N ALA A 301 3.66 -27.31 -7.23
CA ALA A 301 2.79 -28.46 -7.12
C ALA A 301 2.46 -28.79 -5.65
N ALA A 302 3.45 -28.73 -4.74
CA ALA A 302 3.23 -28.90 -3.31
C ALA A 302 2.33 -27.81 -2.71
N ASN A 303 2.30 -26.61 -3.32
CA ASN A 303 1.37 -25.54 -2.97
C ASN A 303 -0.01 -25.66 -3.66
N GLY A 304 -0.20 -26.67 -4.50
CA GLY A 304 -1.45 -26.87 -5.26
C GLY A 304 -1.67 -25.86 -6.39
N LEU A 305 -0.65 -25.08 -6.76
CA LEU A 305 -0.74 -24.08 -7.84
C LEU A 305 -0.63 -24.70 -9.23
N MET A 306 -0.20 -25.96 -9.32
CA MET A 306 -0.18 -26.70 -10.56
C MET A 306 -0.34 -28.21 -10.32
N PRO A 307 -0.84 -28.96 -11.32
CA PRO A 307 -0.86 -30.42 -11.24
C PRO A 307 0.55 -31.01 -11.16
N GLY A 308 0.77 -31.98 -10.27
CA GLY A 308 2.10 -32.60 -10.06
C GLY A 308 2.70 -33.25 -11.31
N PHE A 309 1.89 -33.70 -12.26
CA PHE A 309 2.40 -34.25 -13.51
C PHE A 309 3.14 -33.19 -14.36
N ILE A 310 2.77 -31.91 -14.26
CA ILE A 310 3.48 -30.86 -15.01
C ILE A 310 4.89 -30.67 -14.45
N ALA A 311 5.09 -30.85 -13.13
CA ALA A 311 6.43 -30.78 -12.54
C ALA A 311 7.37 -31.86 -13.10
N SER A 312 6.84 -33.03 -13.47
CA SER A 312 7.62 -34.10 -14.11
C SER A 312 8.11 -33.75 -15.52
N LEU A 313 7.51 -32.74 -16.17
CA LEU A 313 7.90 -32.27 -17.50
C LEU A 313 9.04 -31.24 -17.45
N ALA A 314 9.51 -30.84 -16.26
CA ALA A 314 10.55 -29.83 -16.09
C ALA A 314 11.81 -30.10 -16.95
N PRO A 315 12.39 -31.32 -17.01
CA PRO A 315 13.58 -31.57 -17.81
C PRO A 315 13.35 -31.36 -19.32
N VAL A 316 12.16 -31.75 -19.81
CA VAL A 316 11.79 -31.57 -21.23
C VAL A 316 11.60 -30.09 -21.55
N MET A 317 10.93 -29.34 -20.66
CA MET A 317 10.79 -27.89 -20.83
C MET A 317 12.15 -27.20 -20.84
N MET A 318 13.06 -27.54 -19.93
CA MET A 318 14.40 -26.97 -19.92
C MET A 318 15.21 -27.29 -21.19
N ALA A 319 14.99 -28.45 -21.81
CA ALA A 319 15.69 -28.84 -23.04
C ALA A 319 15.25 -28.04 -24.29
N VAL A 320 14.02 -27.51 -24.30
CA VAL A 320 13.52 -26.67 -25.41
C VAL A 320 13.69 -25.17 -25.16
N GLY A 321 14.04 -24.78 -23.94
CA GLY A 321 14.35 -23.41 -23.60
C GLY A 321 15.72 -22.98 -24.11
N MET A 322 15.88 -21.69 -24.37
CA MET A 322 17.17 -21.14 -24.77
C MET A 322 18.06 -20.96 -23.54
N PRO A 323 19.36 -21.29 -23.59
CA PRO A 323 20.26 -21.05 -22.48
C PRO A 323 20.29 -19.58 -22.07
N GLY A 324 20.26 -19.32 -20.78
CA GLY A 324 20.34 -17.99 -20.20
C GLY A 324 20.87 -18.04 -18.77
N THR A 325 20.80 -16.90 -18.09
CA THR A 325 21.16 -16.78 -16.68
C THR A 325 20.08 -16.00 -15.94
N LEU A 326 19.82 -16.41 -14.69
CA LEU A 326 18.95 -15.71 -13.76
C LEU A 326 19.69 -15.65 -12.42
N ASP A 327 19.91 -14.44 -11.90
CA ASP A 327 20.72 -14.17 -10.69
C ASP A 327 22.12 -14.81 -10.70
N GLY A 328 22.74 -14.89 -11.89
CA GLY A 328 24.05 -15.52 -12.06
C GLY A 328 24.03 -17.06 -12.07
N ALA A 329 22.87 -17.70 -11.91
CA ALA A 329 22.70 -19.14 -12.05
C ALA A 329 22.26 -19.52 -13.49
N PRO A 330 22.59 -20.73 -13.98
CA PRO A 330 22.08 -21.23 -15.25
C PRO A 330 20.54 -21.26 -15.27
N ALA A 331 19.96 -20.69 -16.32
CA ALA A 331 18.53 -20.61 -16.53
C ALA A 331 18.17 -20.99 -17.97
N ALA A 332 16.89 -21.25 -18.20
CA ALA A 332 16.32 -21.38 -19.55
C ALA A 332 15.33 -20.25 -19.80
N SER A 333 15.42 -19.63 -20.98
CA SER A 333 14.56 -18.55 -21.44
C SER A 333 13.53 -19.04 -22.46
N PHE A 334 12.32 -18.51 -22.34
CA PHE A 334 11.14 -18.90 -23.08
C PHE A 334 10.39 -17.65 -23.58
N PRO A 335 10.67 -17.17 -24.80
CA PRO A 335 9.97 -16.03 -25.38
C PRO A 335 8.60 -16.45 -25.90
N PHE A 336 7.55 -16.17 -25.15
CA PHE A 336 6.18 -16.41 -25.59
C PHE A 336 5.66 -15.25 -26.43
N VAL A 337 5.09 -15.57 -27.58
CA VAL A 337 4.41 -14.61 -28.46
C VAL A 337 2.93 -14.99 -28.54
N PHE A 338 2.07 -14.04 -28.20
CA PHE A 338 0.63 -14.14 -28.32
C PHE A 338 0.18 -13.27 -29.49
N ARG A 339 -0.48 -13.86 -30.48
CA ARG A 339 -1.00 -13.13 -31.64
C ARG A 339 -2.13 -13.89 -32.30
N ASN A 340 -3.23 -13.19 -32.60
CA ASN A 340 -4.38 -13.74 -33.34
C ASN A 340 -4.93 -15.04 -32.74
N GLY A 341 -5.00 -15.13 -31.40
CA GLY A 341 -5.46 -16.32 -30.69
C GLY A 341 -4.53 -17.52 -30.79
N ARG A 342 -3.24 -17.31 -31.08
CA ARG A 342 -2.20 -18.34 -31.04
C ARG A 342 -1.12 -17.95 -30.04
N VAL A 343 -0.55 -18.97 -29.40
CA VAL A 343 0.65 -18.85 -28.57
C VAL A 343 1.79 -19.62 -29.23
N ALA A 344 2.96 -19.00 -29.28
CA ALA A 344 4.18 -19.59 -29.82
C ALA A 344 5.36 -19.34 -28.89
N LEU A 345 6.31 -20.29 -28.86
CA LEU A 345 7.62 -20.13 -28.25
C LEU A 345 8.60 -19.69 -29.35
N GLY A 346 8.89 -18.39 -29.42
CA GLY A 346 9.59 -17.81 -30.57
C GLY A 346 8.82 -18.07 -31.87
N MET A 347 9.36 -18.96 -32.72
CA MET A 347 8.74 -19.37 -33.98
C MET A 347 7.93 -20.67 -33.87
N LEU A 348 8.02 -21.41 -32.75
CA LEU A 348 7.38 -22.70 -32.57
C LEU A 348 5.93 -22.52 -32.09
N PRO A 349 4.89 -22.87 -32.88
CA PRO A 349 3.51 -22.76 -32.44
C PRO A 349 3.22 -23.79 -31.34
N LEU A 350 2.69 -23.34 -30.20
CA LEU A 350 2.34 -24.20 -29.07
C LEU A 350 0.85 -24.53 -29.06
N GLY A 351 -0.01 -23.61 -29.51
CA GLY A 351 -1.45 -23.84 -29.51
C GLY A 351 -2.29 -22.62 -29.78
N LYS A 352 -3.59 -22.76 -29.51
CA LYS A 352 -4.58 -21.68 -29.59
C LYS A 352 -4.91 -21.17 -28.18
N VAL A 353 -5.17 -19.88 -28.06
CA VAL A 353 -5.63 -19.23 -26.83
C VAL A 353 -6.99 -18.59 -27.11
N GLY A 354 -7.97 -18.91 -26.27
CA GLY A 354 -9.33 -18.39 -26.36
C GLY A 354 -9.47 -16.97 -25.79
N PRO A 355 -10.68 -16.38 -25.89
CA PRO A 355 -10.99 -15.13 -25.21
C PRO A 355 -10.90 -15.31 -23.68
N LEU A 356 -10.51 -14.25 -22.98
CA LEU A 356 -10.44 -14.26 -21.50
C LEU A 356 -11.81 -14.05 -20.83
N TYR A 357 -12.80 -13.51 -21.54
CA TYR A 357 -14.15 -13.26 -21.05
C TYR A 357 -15.16 -13.10 -22.19
#